data_AF-A0A7V7X3I1-F1
#
_entry.id   AF-A0A7V7X3I1-F1
#
_cell.length_a   1.000
_cell.length_b   1.000
_cell.length_c   1.000
_cell.angle_alpha   90.00
_cell.angle_beta   90.00
_cell.angle_gamma   90.00
#
_symmetry.space_group_name_H-M   'P 1'
#
loop_
_entity.id
_entity.type
_entity.pdbx_description
1 polymer ?
#
loop_
_entity_poly.entity_id
_entity_poly.type
_entity_poly.pdbx_seq_one_letter_code
_entity_poly.pdbx_strand_id
1 'polypeptide(L)' 'MTVSSPHPRTTRVRFITGMVCTRPGLYIFDRYADHSDQPSPASDEINITLRQGNVFPPVRSAGKSAWWKWDREI' A
#
# COMPACT_ATOMS: atom_id res chain seq x y z
N MET A 1 16.71 29.42 17.03
CA MET A 1 15.36 28.83 17.23
C MET A 1 14.98 28.12 15.93
N THR A 2 14.82 26.80 15.98
CA THR A 2 14.70 25.92 14.82
C THR A 2 13.40 26.18 14.04
N VAL A 3 13.52 26.50 12.75
CA VAL A 3 12.38 26.53 11.83
C VAL A 3 11.97 25.09 11.50
N SER A 4 11.01 24.55 12.25
CA SER A 4 10.33 23.30 11.93
C SER A 4 9.61 23.47 10.59
N SER A 5 10.20 22.92 9.53
CA SER A 5 9.55 22.73 8.24
C SER A 5 8.24 21.98 8.46
N PRO A 6 7.06 22.54 8.10
CA PRO A 6 5.89 21.72 7.94
C PRO A 6 6.07 21.00 6.60
N HIS A 7 6.79 19.87 6.62
CA HIS A 7 6.55 18.86 5.60
C HIS A 7 5.03 18.64 5.65
N PRO A 8 4.30 18.78 4.52
CA PRO A 8 2.88 18.47 4.54
C PRO A 8 2.78 17.08 5.14
N ARG A 9 1.94 16.93 6.18
CA ARG A 9 1.60 15.62 6.71
C ARG A 9 0.96 14.91 5.54
N THR A 10 1.76 14.23 4.72
CA THR A 10 1.30 13.26 3.75
C THR A 10 0.63 12.23 4.62
N THR A 11 -0.68 12.40 4.80
CA THR A 11 -1.53 11.42 5.43
C THR A 11 -1.09 10.11 4.82
N ARG A 12 -0.50 9.23 5.63
CA ARG A 12 -0.05 7.90 5.19
C ARG A 12 -1.33 7.13 4.89
N VAL A 13 -1.98 7.45 3.79
CA VAL A 13 -3.22 6.79 3.37
C VAL A 13 -2.80 5.39 3.02
N ARG A 14 -3.17 4.48 3.90
CA ARG A 14 -2.96 3.05 3.77
C ARG A 14 -4.26 2.44 3.29
N PHE A 15 -4.16 1.56 2.32
CA PHE A 15 -5.29 0.88 1.72
C PHE A 15 -5.20 -0.59 2.09
N ILE A 16 -6.26 -1.20 2.61
CA ILE A 16 -6.29 -2.62 2.93
C ILE A 16 -6.79 -3.40 1.72
N THR A 17 -6.27 -4.61 1.54
CA THR A 17 -6.84 -5.62 0.66
C THR A 17 -8.37 -5.68 0.78
N GLY A 18 -9.06 -5.73 -0.35
CA GLY A 18 -10.53 -5.74 -0.41
C GLY A 18 -11.17 -4.35 -0.53
N MET A 19 -10.44 -3.26 -0.30
CA MET A 19 -10.97 -1.92 -0.59
C MET A 19 -10.96 -1.60 -2.09
N VAL A 20 -11.88 -0.72 -2.51
CA VAL A 20 -11.91 -0.19 -3.87
C VAL A 20 -10.86 0.91 -4.00
N CYS A 21 -10.03 0.80 -5.03
CA CYS A 21 -9.04 1.78 -5.40
C CYS A 21 -9.74 3.04 -5.93
N THR A 22 -9.66 4.13 -5.17
CA THR A 22 -10.20 5.43 -5.58
C THR A 22 -9.21 6.23 -6.43
N ARG A 23 -7.90 5.97 -6.29
CA ARG A 23 -6.83 6.71 -6.94
C ARG A 23 -5.97 5.78 -7.79
N PRO A 24 -5.92 5.92 -9.12
CA PRO A 24 -5.04 5.10 -9.93
C PRO A 24 -3.58 5.42 -9.61
N GLY A 25 -2.72 4.41 -9.62
CA GLY A 25 -1.30 4.58 -9.31
C GLY A 25 -0.57 3.29 -8.99
N LEU A 26 0.70 3.44 -8.68
CA LEU A 26 1.54 2.39 -8.11
C LEU A 26 1.34 2.38 -6.59
N TYR A 27 1.13 1.18 -6.07
CA TYR A 27 0.98 0.92 -4.66
C TYR A 27 2.04 -0.04 -4.19
N ILE A 28 2.65 0.26 -3.06
CA ILE A 28 3.70 -0.53 -2.45
C ILE A 28 3.15 -1.21 -1.20
N PHE A 29 3.50 -2.47 -0.99
CA PHE A 29 3.23 -3.22 0.22
C PHE A 29 3.83 -2.48 1.44
N ASP A 30 2.99 -2.25 2.45
CA ASP A 30 3.42 -1.67 3.73
C ASP A 30 3.67 -2.76 4.77
N ARG A 31 2.66 -3.59 5.03
CA ARG A 31 2.68 -4.65 6.04
C ARG A 31 1.47 -5.57 5.91
N TYR A 32 1.52 -6.75 6.50
CA TYR A 32 0.31 -7.60 6.60
C TYR A 32 -0.72 -7.01 7.56
N ALA A 33 -2.00 -7.28 7.26
CA ALA A 33 -3.12 -6.87 8.12
C ALA A 33 -3.10 -7.55 9.49
N ASP A 34 -2.52 -8.75 9.55
CA ASP A 34 -2.31 -9.57 10.75
C ASP A 34 -1.13 -9.06 11.63
N HIS A 35 -0.52 -7.92 11.30
CA HIS A 35 0.68 -7.39 11.95
C HIS A 35 1.95 -8.24 11.83
N SER A 36 1.86 -9.45 11.26
CA SER A 36 2.99 -10.26 10.83
C SER A 36 3.86 -9.53 9.78
N ASP A 37 5.15 -9.88 9.73
CA ASP A 37 6.09 -9.47 8.66
C ASP A 37 6.51 -10.67 7.78
N GLN A 38 6.02 -11.87 8.10
CA GLN A 38 6.37 -13.11 7.40
C GLN A 38 5.13 -13.88 6.89
N PRO A 39 5.26 -14.59 5.75
CA PRO A 39 6.44 -14.64 4.86
C PRO A 39 6.63 -13.35 4.05
N SER A 40 7.85 -13.03 3.60
CA SER A 40 8.06 -11.86 2.75
C SER A 40 7.27 -11.98 1.44
N PRO A 41 6.51 -10.95 1.02
CA PRO A 41 5.82 -10.95 -0.27
C PRO A 41 6.82 -11.11 -1.42
N ALA A 42 6.39 -11.72 -2.54
CA ALA A 42 7.22 -11.83 -3.73
C ALA A 42 7.50 -10.43 -4.33
N SER A 43 8.64 -10.23 -5.00
CA SER A 43 9.01 -8.91 -5.54
C SER A 43 7.95 -8.28 -6.46
N ASP A 44 7.21 -9.10 -7.20
CA ASP A 44 6.08 -8.66 -8.05
C ASP A 44 4.84 -8.24 -7.24
N GLU A 45 4.69 -8.78 -6.03
CA GLU A 45 3.59 -8.45 -5.11
C GLU A 45 3.93 -7.28 -4.19
N ILE A 46 5.20 -6.89 -4.07
CA ILE A 46 5.60 -5.71 -3.30
C ILE A 46 5.04 -4.46 -3.98
N ASN A 47 5.01 -4.41 -5.31
CA ASN A 47 4.59 -3.24 -6.07
C ASN A 47 3.45 -3.61 -7.01
N ILE A 48 2.24 -3.14 -6.72
CA ILE A 48 1.07 -3.39 -7.54
C ILE A 48 0.61 -2.11 -8.23
N THR A 49 0.26 -2.23 -9.50
CA THR A 49 -0.32 -1.14 -10.28
C THR A 49 -1.83 -1.30 -10.28
N LEU A 50 -2.55 -0.33 -9.71
CA LEU A 50 -4.01 -0.36 -9.66
C LEU A 50 -4.63 0.81 -10.41
N ARG A 51 -5.73 0.52 -11.12
CA ARG A 51 -6.60 1.52 -11.74
C ARG A 51 -7.77 1.84 -10.82
N GLN A 52 -8.39 2.99 -11.03
CA GLN A 52 -9.60 3.39 -10.30
C GLN A 52 -10.70 2.34 -10.49
N GLY A 53 -11.39 1.99 -9.42
CA GLY A 53 -12.45 0.97 -9.41
C GLY A 53 -11.97 -0.46 -9.18
N ASN A 54 -10.66 -0.73 -9.29
CA ASN A 54 -10.11 -2.05 -8.99
C ASN A 54 -10.03 -2.28 -7.48
N VAL A 55 -10.04 -3.54 -7.06
CA VAL A 55 -9.90 -3.90 -5.64
C VAL A 55 -8.45 -4.20 -5.31
N PHE A 56 -7.99 -3.77 -4.13
CA PHE A 56 -6.66 -4.11 -3.63
C PHE A 56 -6.53 -5.63 -3.46
N PRO A 57 -5.59 -6.30 -4.15
CA PRO A 57 -5.39 -7.73 -4.05
C PRO A 57 -4.79 -8.12 -2.68
N PRO A 58 -5.00 -9.36 -2.22
CA PRO A 58 -4.19 -9.96 -1.18
C PRO A 58 -2.79 -10.26 -1.70
N VAL A 59 -1.83 -10.44 -0.79
CA VAL A 59 -0.55 -11.07 -1.14
C VAL A 59 -0.83 -12.56 -1.33
N ARG A 60 -0.85 -13.01 -2.58
CA ARG A 60 -1.20 -14.38 -2.97
C ARG A 60 -0.15 -15.38 -2.50
N SER A 61 1.13 -15.02 -2.50
CA SER A 61 2.20 -15.92 -2.01
C SER A 61 2.05 -16.26 -0.53
N ALA A 62 1.51 -15.33 0.27
CA ALA A 62 1.25 -15.53 1.69
C ALA A 62 -0.20 -15.98 1.98
N GLY A 63 -1.11 -15.81 1.02
CA GLY A 63 -2.55 -15.98 1.23
C GLY A 63 -3.13 -15.00 2.26
N LYS A 64 -2.53 -13.82 2.42
CA LYS A 64 -2.86 -12.87 3.51
C LYS A 64 -3.29 -11.51 2.96
N SER A 65 -4.18 -10.86 3.70
CA SER A 65 -4.51 -9.44 3.49
C SER A 65 -3.34 -8.56 3.87
N ALA A 66 -3.15 -7.49 3.11
CA ALA A 66 -2.06 -6.55 3.30
C ALA A 66 -2.56 -5.11 3.29
N TRP A 67 -1.74 -4.25 3.89
CA TRP A 67 -1.81 -2.81 3.78
C TRP A 67 -0.90 -2.35 2.65
N TRP A 68 -1.43 -1.47 1.83
CA TRP A 68 -0.81 -0.89 0.65
C TRP A 68 -0.67 0.61 0.84
N LYS A 69 0.45 1.18 0.40
CA LYS A 69 0.70 2.62 0.38
C LYS A 69 0.73 3.09 -1.06
N TRP A 70 0.07 4.21 -1.34
CA TRP A 70 0.24 4.87 -2.62
C TRP A 70 1.64 5.47 -2.71
N ASP A 71 2.37 5.13 -3.78
CA ASP A 71 3.73 5.61 -4.03
C ASP A 71 3.74 6.75 -5.04
N ARG A 72 3.22 6.48 -6.24
CA ARG A 72 3.21 7.44 -7.36
C ARG A 72 2.04 7.22 -8.31
N GLU A 73 1.74 8.23 -9.11
CA GLU A 73 0.81 8.13 -10.23
C GLU A 73 1.41 7.34 -11.40
N ILE A 74 0.53 6.84 -12.28
CA ILE A 74 0.86 6.04 -13.48
C ILE A 74 0.13 6.59 -14.69
#